data_AF-A0A8E2EW45-F1
#
_entry.id   AF-A0A8E2EW45-F1
#
_cell.length_a   1.000
_cell.length_b   1.000
_cell.length_c   1.000
_cell.angle_alpha   90.00
_cell.angle_beta   90.00
_cell.angle_gamma   90.00
#
_symmetry.space_group_name_H-M   'P 1'
#
loop_
_entity.id
_entity.type
_entity.pdbx_description
1 polymer ?
#
loop_
_entity_poly.entity_id
_entity_poly.type
_entity_poly.pdbx_seq_one_letter_code
_entity_poly.pdbx_strand_id
1 'polypeptide(L)'
;MLLIPTLALLWPVAHAALAFKGVDCSSLLVEEAAGHSYKNAAGTIQPLETILANSGVNTLAKRAQAAGPHVYLDMHYSDSWADAGHQATPAAWASSTIDALAAAVHNYTRAAMDAFQAAATPLALVSLGNEITAGMLWPLGRLPSSPANLSRLLHAASAAIRASALAPQPRILLHLDNGWDWGTQQRWYDS
;
A
#
# COMPACT_ATOMS: atom_id res chain seq x y z
N MET A 1 -40.14 51.05 17.70
CA MET A 1 -39.47 49.85 18.28
C MET A 1 -39.19 48.90 17.12
N LEU A 2 -37.99 48.93 16.57
CA LEU A 2 -37.62 48.20 15.35
C LEU A 2 -37.02 46.85 15.76
N LEU A 3 -37.68 45.74 15.42
CA LEU A 3 -37.14 44.38 15.61
C LEU A 3 -36.14 44.09 14.49
N ILE A 4 -34.88 43.82 14.85
CA ILE A 4 -33.86 43.30 13.94
C ILE A 4 -33.88 41.77 14.07
N PRO A 5 -34.08 41.00 12.99
CA PRO A 5 -33.99 39.55 13.06
C PRO A 5 -32.51 39.15 13.06
N THR A 6 -32.10 38.41 14.09
CA THR A 6 -30.80 37.73 14.16
C THR A 6 -30.79 36.60 13.14
N LEU A 7 -30.08 36.80 12.03
CA LEU A 7 -29.79 35.75 11.05
C LEU A 7 -28.73 34.83 11.66
N ALA A 8 -29.13 33.65 12.13
CA ALA A 8 -28.20 32.62 12.56
C ALA A 8 -27.44 32.08 11.33
N LEU A 9 -26.16 32.42 11.20
CA LEU A 9 -25.27 31.75 10.25
C LEU A 9 -25.07 30.30 10.71
N LEU A 10 -25.72 29.37 10.01
CA LEU A 10 -25.39 27.95 10.09
C LEU A 10 -24.06 27.73 9.33
N TRP A 11 -22.98 27.56 10.06
CA TRP A 11 -21.73 27.05 9.49
C TRP A 11 -21.95 25.57 9.13
N PRO A 12 -21.66 25.12 7.89
CA PRO A 12 -21.66 23.70 7.60
C PRO A 12 -20.53 23.06 8.40
N VAL A 13 -20.89 22.16 9.31
CA VAL A 13 -19.93 21.26 9.94
C VAL A 13 -19.42 20.33 8.84
N ALA A 14 -18.27 20.66 8.27
CA ALA A 14 -17.59 19.81 7.32
C ALA A 14 -17.25 18.50 8.02
N HIS A 15 -18.01 17.43 7.71
CA HIS A 15 -17.65 16.09 8.12
C HIS A 15 -16.44 15.68 7.29
N ALA A 16 -15.25 15.81 7.85
CA ALA A 16 -14.03 15.29 7.24
C ALA A 16 -14.07 13.76 7.28
N ALA A 17 -14.64 13.14 6.23
CA ALA A 17 -14.55 11.72 6.02
C ALA A 17 -13.13 11.34 5.56
N LEU A 18 -12.62 10.19 6.01
CA LEU A 18 -11.34 9.65 5.52
C LEU A 18 -11.38 9.47 4.00
N ALA A 19 -10.32 9.91 3.32
CA ALA A 19 -10.16 9.75 1.87
C ALA A 19 -10.05 8.28 1.46
N PHE A 20 -9.36 7.47 2.26
CA PHE A 20 -9.23 6.02 2.07
C PHE A 20 -9.87 5.29 3.25
N LYS A 21 -10.83 4.41 2.93
CA LYS A 21 -11.50 3.49 3.85
C LYS A 21 -11.36 2.10 3.24
N GLY A 22 -10.30 1.39 3.62
CA GLY A 22 -9.90 0.14 3.00
C GLY A 22 -9.87 -1.02 3.98
N VAL A 23 -9.77 -2.22 3.43
CA VAL A 23 -9.35 -3.43 4.17
C VAL A 23 -8.31 -4.17 3.33
N ASP A 24 -7.41 -4.91 3.99
CA ASP A 24 -6.61 -5.93 3.31
C ASP A 24 -7.47 -7.18 3.15
N CYS A 25 -7.63 -7.63 1.90
CA CYS A 25 -8.35 -8.85 1.56
C CYS A 25 -7.53 -9.76 0.63
N SER A 26 -6.20 -9.72 0.77
CA SER A 26 -5.26 -10.50 -0.04
C SER A 26 -5.54 -12.01 -0.01
N SER A 27 -6.06 -12.54 1.09
CA SER A 27 -6.43 -13.95 1.24
C SER A 27 -7.72 -14.36 0.54
N LEU A 28 -8.54 -13.42 0.02
CA LEU A 28 -9.89 -13.71 -0.49
C LEU A 28 -9.93 -14.89 -1.47
N LEU A 29 -9.02 -14.90 -2.45
CA LEU A 29 -8.98 -15.97 -3.45
C LEU A 29 -8.55 -17.32 -2.88
N VAL A 30 -7.73 -17.32 -1.84
CA VAL A 30 -7.30 -18.54 -1.13
C VAL A 30 -8.47 -19.12 -0.34
N GLU A 31 -9.20 -18.27 0.38
CA GLU A 31 -10.36 -18.67 1.18
C GLU A 31 -11.51 -19.20 0.31
N GLU A 32 -11.83 -18.50 -0.79
CA GLU A 32 -12.85 -18.98 -1.73
C GLU A 32 -12.44 -20.30 -2.40
N ALA A 33 -11.15 -20.48 -2.73
CA ALA A 33 -10.64 -21.75 -3.26
C ALA A 33 -10.73 -22.88 -2.22
N ALA A 34 -10.65 -22.57 -0.93
CA ALA A 34 -10.90 -23.50 0.17
C ALA A 34 -12.40 -23.77 0.42
N GLY A 35 -13.30 -23.16 -0.36
CA GLY A 35 -14.75 -23.36 -0.30
C GLY A 35 -15.48 -22.42 0.66
N HIS A 36 -14.81 -21.38 1.17
CA HIS A 36 -15.46 -20.38 2.00
C HIS A 36 -16.35 -19.45 1.17
N SER A 37 -17.44 -19.00 1.79
CA SER A 37 -18.36 -18.01 1.22
C SER A 37 -18.74 -16.97 2.26
N TYR A 38 -19.03 -15.76 1.80
CA TYR A 38 -19.30 -14.62 2.66
C TYR A 38 -20.77 -14.22 2.61
N LYS A 39 -21.26 -13.66 3.72
CA LYS A 39 -22.64 -13.19 3.86
C LYS A 39 -22.65 -11.75 4.31
N ASN A 40 -23.60 -10.97 3.78
CA ASN A 40 -23.87 -9.64 4.30
C ASN A 40 -24.54 -9.70 5.69
N ALA A 41 -24.78 -8.54 6.31
CA ALA A 41 -25.43 -8.45 7.62
C ALA A 41 -26.85 -9.04 7.65
N ALA A 42 -27.51 -9.17 6.50
CA ALA A 42 -28.83 -9.80 6.36
C ALA A 42 -28.75 -11.33 6.13
N GLY A 43 -27.55 -11.93 6.21
CA GLY A 43 -27.34 -13.37 6.03
C GLY A 43 -27.35 -13.85 4.58
N THR A 44 -27.41 -12.94 3.60
CA THR A 44 -27.41 -13.28 2.17
C THR A 44 -26.00 -13.48 1.66
N ILE A 45 -25.75 -14.61 0.98
CA ILE A 45 -24.44 -14.90 0.36
C ILE A 45 -24.19 -13.95 -0.81
N GLN A 46 -23.05 -13.26 -0.80
CA GLN A 46 -22.62 -12.33 -1.83
C GLN A 46 -21.08 -12.30 -1.90
N PRO A 47 -20.48 -11.87 -3.03
CA PRO A 47 -19.03 -11.64 -3.09
C PRO A 47 -18.57 -10.66 -2.00
N LEU A 48 -17.42 -10.95 -1.37
CA LEU A 48 -16.93 -10.15 -0.24
C LEU A 48 -16.73 -8.69 -0.64
N GLU A 49 -16.19 -8.44 -1.83
CA GLU A 49 -15.99 -7.12 -2.41
C GLU A 49 -17.29 -6.31 -2.50
N THR A 50 -18.42 -6.96 -2.81
CA THR A 50 -19.74 -6.31 -2.84
C THR A 50 -20.22 -5.95 -1.43
N ILE A 51 -20.01 -6.85 -0.46
CA ILE A 51 -20.38 -6.62 0.94
C ILE A 51 -19.60 -5.42 1.49
N LEU A 52 -18.29 -5.38 1.23
CA LEU A 52 -17.40 -4.33 1.69
C LEU A 52 -17.73 -2.98 1.02
N ALA A 53 -17.95 -2.96 -0.30
CA ALA A 53 -18.33 -1.75 -1.02
C ALA A 53 -19.65 -1.16 -0.48
N ASN A 54 -20.67 -2.00 -0.27
CA ASN A 54 -21.95 -1.60 0.31
C ASN A 54 -21.83 -1.11 1.77
N SER A 55 -20.74 -1.50 2.45
CA SER A 55 -20.43 -1.06 3.82
C SER A 55 -19.56 0.22 3.86
N GLY A 56 -19.28 0.83 2.70
CA GLY A 56 -18.53 2.07 2.60
C GLY A 56 -17.01 1.92 2.44
N VAL A 57 -16.53 0.70 2.16
CA VAL A 57 -15.13 0.48 1.76
C VAL A 57 -14.93 1.00 0.34
N ASN A 58 -13.90 1.84 0.17
CA ASN A 58 -13.57 2.46 -1.11
C ASN A 58 -12.15 2.11 -1.59
N THR A 59 -11.45 1.18 -0.93
CA THR A 59 -10.10 0.77 -1.31
C THR A 59 -9.89 -0.75 -1.12
N LEU A 60 -9.56 -1.51 -2.18
CA LEU A 60 -9.46 -2.98 -2.20
C LEU A 60 -8.54 -3.51 -3.32
N ALA A 61 -8.10 -4.77 -3.25
CA ALA A 61 -7.29 -5.43 -4.28
C ALA A 61 -8.10 -5.82 -5.56
N LYS A 62 -7.40 -6.00 -6.70
CA LYS A 62 -7.83 -6.13 -8.12
C LYS A 62 -9.27 -6.60 -8.44
N ARG A 63 -9.85 -7.59 -7.76
CA ARG A 63 -11.25 -8.02 -8.02
C ARG A 63 -12.27 -6.94 -7.70
N ALA A 64 -11.90 -6.01 -6.85
CA ALA A 64 -12.80 -5.00 -6.37
C ALA A 64 -13.06 -3.88 -7.39
N GLN A 65 -12.29 -3.73 -8.47
CA GLN A 65 -12.52 -2.67 -9.48
C GLN A 65 -13.96 -2.62 -10.01
N ALA A 66 -14.64 -3.76 -10.15
CA ALA A 66 -16.04 -3.81 -10.58
C ALA A 66 -17.00 -3.08 -9.61
N ALA A 67 -16.59 -2.88 -8.35
CA ALA A 67 -17.33 -2.21 -7.29
C ALA A 67 -16.91 -0.74 -7.06
N GLY A 68 -16.00 -0.18 -7.87
CA GLY A 68 -15.53 1.21 -7.75
C GLY A 68 -14.51 1.62 -6.66
N PRO A 69 -13.76 0.72 -5.97
CA PRO A 69 -12.74 1.10 -5.01
C PRO A 69 -11.37 1.33 -5.67
N HIS A 70 -10.60 2.19 -5.03
CA HIS A 70 -9.18 2.41 -5.24
C HIS A 70 -8.36 1.15 -4.92
N VAL A 71 -7.26 0.90 -5.61
CA VAL A 71 -6.37 -0.22 -5.26
C VAL A 71 -5.14 0.30 -4.51
N TYR A 72 -4.82 -0.31 -3.37
CA TYR A 72 -3.54 -0.16 -2.68
C TYR A 72 -2.73 -1.44 -2.90
N LEU A 73 -1.56 -1.32 -3.53
CA LEU A 73 -0.61 -2.41 -3.68
C LEU A 73 0.46 -2.33 -2.58
N ASP A 74 0.53 -3.37 -1.75
CA ASP A 74 1.60 -3.52 -0.78
C ASP A 74 2.74 -4.39 -1.35
N MET A 75 3.92 -3.80 -1.57
CA MET A 75 5.05 -4.54 -2.16
C MET A 75 5.98 -5.03 -1.06
N HIS A 76 5.95 -6.32 -0.76
CA HIS A 76 6.81 -6.91 0.27
C HIS A 76 8.29 -6.97 -0.12
N TYR A 77 8.60 -7.04 -1.41
CA TYR A 77 9.96 -7.29 -1.92
C TYR A 77 10.62 -8.52 -1.28
N SER A 78 9.85 -9.59 -1.09
CA SER A 78 10.26 -10.88 -0.51
C SER A 78 9.42 -11.98 -1.18
N ASP A 79 9.94 -13.21 -1.20
CA ASP A 79 9.18 -14.39 -1.66
C ASP A 79 8.17 -14.89 -0.60
N SER A 80 8.20 -14.31 0.60
CA SER A 80 7.34 -14.64 1.73
C SER A 80 6.95 -13.36 2.48
N TRP A 81 6.33 -13.50 3.65
CA TRP A 81 6.06 -12.41 4.57
C TRP A 81 7.32 -11.57 4.82
N ALA A 82 7.14 -10.25 4.75
CA ALA A 82 8.14 -9.27 5.10
C ALA A 82 7.60 -8.45 6.27
N ASP A 83 8.39 -8.29 7.32
CA ASP A 83 8.07 -7.55 8.54
C ASP A 83 9.36 -7.02 9.18
N ALA A 84 9.28 -6.32 10.31
CA ALA A 84 10.47 -5.76 10.98
C ALA A 84 11.49 -6.82 11.44
N GLY A 85 11.07 -8.09 11.61
CA GLY A 85 11.92 -9.24 11.94
C GLY A 85 12.38 -10.06 10.72
N HIS A 86 11.72 -9.93 9.58
CA HIS A 86 11.96 -10.75 8.38
C HIS A 86 11.93 -9.89 7.12
N GLN A 87 13.07 -9.71 6.46
CA GLN A 87 13.18 -8.95 5.20
C GLN A 87 14.05 -9.69 4.19
N ALA A 88 13.80 -10.98 4.02
CA ALA A 88 14.62 -11.83 3.17
C ALA A 88 14.59 -11.34 1.71
N THR A 89 15.77 -11.15 1.12
CA THR A 89 15.89 -10.83 -0.32
C THR A 89 15.32 -12.00 -1.14
N PRO A 90 14.47 -11.75 -2.16
CA PRO A 90 13.97 -12.80 -3.05
C PRO A 90 15.11 -13.64 -3.62
N ALA A 91 14.91 -14.95 -3.73
CA ALA A 91 15.97 -15.88 -4.14
C ALA A 91 16.56 -15.51 -5.51
N ALA A 92 15.71 -15.00 -6.43
CA ALA A 92 16.12 -14.56 -7.76
C ALA A 92 17.01 -13.31 -7.76
N TRP A 93 17.05 -12.53 -6.67
CA TRP A 93 17.82 -11.30 -6.54
C TRP A 93 19.03 -11.46 -5.64
N ALA A 94 19.41 -12.70 -5.30
CA ALA A 94 20.61 -12.99 -4.56
C ALA A 94 21.82 -12.33 -5.24
N SER A 95 22.26 -11.22 -4.65
CA SER A 95 23.32 -10.37 -5.15
C SER A 95 24.25 -10.00 -4.01
N SER A 96 25.55 -9.95 -4.28
CA SER A 96 26.56 -9.45 -3.34
C SER A 96 26.71 -7.93 -3.39
N THR A 97 26.11 -7.24 -4.37
CA THR A 97 26.28 -5.79 -4.57
C THR A 97 24.96 -5.03 -4.51
N ILE A 98 25.03 -3.81 -3.96
CA ILE A 98 23.88 -2.91 -3.87
C ILE A 98 23.41 -2.43 -5.25
N ASP A 99 24.32 -2.27 -6.21
CA ASP A 99 24.00 -1.80 -7.56
C ASP A 99 23.11 -2.77 -8.32
N ALA A 100 23.48 -4.06 -8.31
CA ALA A 100 22.67 -5.10 -8.94
C ALA A 100 21.33 -5.30 -8.23
N LEU A 101 21.31 -5.23 -6.89
CA LEU A 101 20.06 -5.33 -6.13
C LEU A 101 19.13 -4.13 -6.42
N ALA A 102 19.65 -2.91 -6.48
CA ALA A 102 18.88 -1.72 -6.83
C ALA A 102 18.32 -1.79 -8.25
N ALA A 103 19.10 -2.32 -9.21
CA ALA A 103 18.61 -2.57 -10.57
C ALA A 103 17.49 -3.61 -10.60
N ALA A 104 17.60 -4.69 -9.82
CA ALA A 104 16.54 -5.70 -9.69
C ALA A 104 15.25 -5.11 -9.12
N VAL A 105 15.36 -4.31 -8.05
CA VAL A 105 14.22 -3.58 -7.45
C VAL A 105 13.57 -2.64 -8.45
N HIS A 106 14.36 -1.85 -9.18
CA HIS A 106 13.84 -0.95 -10.21
C HIS A 106 13.05 -1.72 -11.28
N ASN A 107 13.66 -2.77 -11.84
CA ASN A 107 13.07 -3.54 -12.93
C ASN A 107 11.80 -4.27 -12.49
N TYR A 108 11.81 -4.89 -11.31
CA TYR A 108 10.63 -5.56 -10.76
C TYR A 108 9.49 -4.57 -10.51
N THR A 109 9.80 -3.44 -9.88
CA THR A 109 8.78 -2.41 -9.59
C THR A 109 8.17 -1.87 -10.88
N ARG A 110 8.98 -1.59 -11.90
CA ARG A 110 8.47 -1.13 -13.20
C ARG A 110 7.62 -2.19 -13.89
N ALA A 111 8.08 -3.44 -13.92
CA ALA A 111 7.32 -4.55 -14.50
C ALA A 111 5.97 -4.75 -13.81
N ALA A 112 5.92 -4.62 -12.48
CA ALA A 112 4.66 -4.66 -11.73
C ALA A 112 3.72 -3.52 -12.16
N MET A 113 4.19 -2.27 -12.17
CA MET A 113 3.37 -1.12 -12.58
C MET A 113 2.87 -1.25 -14.02
N ASP A 114 3.73 -1.68 -14.94
CA ASP A 114 3.36 -1.89 -16.34
C ASP A 114 2.33 -3.04 -16.49
N ALA A 115 2.40 -4.08 -15.65
CA ALA A 115 1.39 -5.14 -15.61
C ALA A 115 0.03 -4.64 -15.10
N PHE A 116 0.01 -3.75 -14.10
CA PHE A 116 -1.21 -3.09 -13.64
C PHE A 116 -1.81 -2.17 -14.73
N GLN A 117 -0.97 -1.44 -15.45
CA GLN A 117 -1.38 -0.62 -16.59
C GLN A 117 -1.99 -1.47 -17.71
N ALA A 118 -1.33 -2.57 -18.09
CA ALA A 118 -1.81 -3.49 -19.12
C ALA A 118 -3.14 -4.16 -18.73
N ALA A 119 -3.35 -4.38 -17.43
CA ALA A 119 -4.61 -4.90 -16.89
C ALA A 119 -5.70 -3.83 -16.72
N ALA A 120 -5.43 -2.56 -17.08
CA ALA A 120 -6.32 -1.42 -16.84
C ALA A 120 -6.77 -1.28 -15.37
N THR A 121 -5.87 -1.59 -14.43
CA THR A 121 -6.10 -1.52 -12.99
C THR A 121 -5.28 -0.36 -12.40
N PRO A 122 -5.85 0.85 -12.30
CA PRO A 122 -5.16 1.97 -11.67
C PRO A 122 -4.95 1.70 -10.18
N LEU A 123 -3.79 2.13 -9.69
CA LEU A 123 -3.43 2.06 -8.28
C LEU A 123 -3.57 3.46 -7.68
N ALA A 124 -4.17 3.57 -6.51
CA ALA A 124 -4.18 4.82 -5.75
C ALA A 124 -2.94 4.98 -4.87
N LEU A 125 -2.47 3.86 -4.30
CA LEU A 125 -1.34 3.79 -3.38
C LEU A 125 -0.44 2.60 -3.75
N VAL A 126 0.87 2.78 -3.59
CA VAL A 126 1.86 1.71 -3.63
C VAL A 126 2.83 1.94 -2.48
N SER A 127 3.03 0.92 -1.63
CA SER A 127 4.10 0.96 -0.62
C SER A 127 5.39 0.42 -1.22
N LEU A 128 6.51 1.02 -0.83
CA LEU A 128 7.84 0.53 -1.18
C LEU A 128 8.41 -0.31 -0.05
N GLY A 129 7.85 -1.51 0.16
CA GLY A 129 8.16 -2.36 1.30
C GLY A 129 7.03 -2.41 2.32
N ASN A 130 6.92 -3.53 3.03
CA ASN A 130 6.04 -3.70 4.18
C ASN A 130 6.86 -3.66 5.47
N GLU A 131 6.42 -2.84 6.44
CA GLU A 131 7.02 -2.70 7.78
C GLU A 131 8.56 -2.63 7.77
N ILE A 132 9.12 -1.74 6.95
CA ILE A 132 10.57 -1.65 6.69
C ILE A 132 11.37 -0.92 7.78
N THR A 133 10.88 -0.93 9.02
CA THR A 133 11.49 -0.23 10.16
C THR A 133 12.90 -0.70 10.46
N ALA A 134 13.18 -1.99 10.21
CA ALA A 134 14.53 -2.56 10.29
C ALA A 134 15.24 -2.62 8.90
N GLY A 135 14.76 -1.83 7.94
CA GLY A 135 15.20 -1.82 6.55
C GLY A 135 14.46 -2.86 5.70
N MET A 136 15.00 -3.18 4.53
CA MET A 136 14.44 -4.17 3.60
C MET A 136 15.55 -4.93 2.87
N LEU A 137 15.23 -6.04 2.19
CA LEU A 137 16.17 -6.76 1.32
C LEU A 137 17.52 -7.05 2.01
N TRP A 138 17.43 -7.77 3.12
CA TRP A 138 18.58 -8.10 3.94
C TRP A 138 19.54 -9.05 3.23
N PRO A 139 20.86 -8.92 3.49
CA PRO A 139 21.47 -8.01 4.47
C PRO A 139 21.74 -6.59 3.95
N LEU A 140 21.66 -6.35 2.64
CA LEU A 140 22.19 -5.13 2.03
C LEU A 140 21.42 -3.87 2.43
N GLY A 141 20.09 -3.94 2.50
CA GLY A 141 19.26 -2.81 2.93
C GLY A 141 18.87 -2.82 4.41
N ARG A 142 19.61 -3.56 5.26
CA ARG A 142 19.31 -3.68 6.69
C ARG A 142 19.66 -2.42 7.48
N LEU A 143 18.76 -1.97 8.35
CA LEU A 143 19.04 -0.95 9.35
C LEU A 143 19.41 -1.58 10.70
N PRO A 144 20.17 -0.84 11.55
CA PRO A 144 20.76 0.48 11.28
C PRO A 144 22.06 0.43 10.47
N SER A 145 22.50 -0.75 10.02
CA SER A 145 23.83 -0.95 9.45
C SER A 145 24.06 -0.28 8.09
N SER A 146 23.01 -0.11 7.28
CA SER A 146 23.13 0.24 5.86
C SER A 146 22.11 1.30 5.38
N PRO A 147 21.99 2.47 6.03
CA PRO A 147 20.98 3.49 5.66
C PRO A 147 21.14 3.99 4.21
N ALA A 148 22.37 4.20 3.75
CA ALA A 148 22.64 4.60 2.37
C ALA A 148 22.15 3.57 1.34
N ASN A 149 22.28 2.27 1.65
CA ASN A 149 21.77 1.21 0.79
C ASN A 149 20.25 1.19 0.78
N LEU A 150 19.59 1.31 1.94
CA LEU A 150 18.14 1.40 2.02
C LEU A 150 17.61 2.58 1.18
N SER A 151 18.20 3.77 1.35
CA SER A 151 17.86 4.96 0.56
C SER A 151 18.00 4.70 -0.95
N ARG A 152 19.09 4.02 -1.37
CA ARG A 152 19.29 3.64 -2.77
C ARG A 152 18.22 2.69 -3.30
N LEU A 153 17.81 1.70 -2.51
CA LEU A 153 16.78 0.73 -2.90
C LEU A 153 15.40 1.42 -3.04
N LEU A 154 15.03 2.24 -2.05
CA LEU A 154 13.79 3.02 -2.07
C LEU A 154 13.76 4.03 -3.22
N HIS A 155 14.89 4.68 -3.51
CA HIS A 155 15.01 5.57 -4.66
C HIS A 155 14.83 4.82 -5.98
N ALA A 156 15.45 3.65 -6.13
CA ALA A 156 15.32 2.83 -7.32
C ALA A 156 13.86 2.40 -7.57
N ALA A 157 13.15 1.96 -6.52
CA ALA A 157 11.73 1.61 -6.62
C ALA A 157 10.85 2.83 -6.94
N SER A 158 11.06 3.96 -6.27
CA SER A 158 10.32 5.20 -6.52
C SER A 158 10.51 5.73 -7.94
N ALA A 159 11.76 5.69 -8.44
CA ALA A 159 12.08 6.08 -9.81
C ALA A 159 11.39 5.16 -10.84
N ALA A 160 11.34 3.85 -10.57
CA ALA A 160 10.66 2.88 -11.43
C ALA A 160 9.16 3.15 -11.56
N ILE A 161 8.47 3.49 -10.46
CA ILE A 161 7.05 3.87 -10.48
C ILE A 161 6.86 5.11 -11.36
N ARG A 162 7.64 6.16 -11.11
CA ARG A 162 7.55 7.43 -11.84
C ARG A 162 7.86 7.29 -13.34
N ALA A 163 8.69 6.32 -13.72
CA ALA A 163 9.03 6.04 -15.10
C ALA A 163 8.10 5.01 -15.77
N SER A 164 7.20 4.37 -15.02
CA SER A 164 6.27 3.36 -15.55
C SER A 164 5.19 3.98 -16.43
N ALA A 165 4.52 3.14 -17.24
CA ALA A 165 3.39 3.57 -18.06
C ALA A 165 2.09 3.76 -17.26
N LEU A 166 2.09 3.48 -15.95
CA LEU A 166 0.90 3.49 -15.12
C LEU A 166 0.28 4.89 -15.04
N ALA A 167 -0.99 4.98 -15.43
CA ALA A 167 -1.77 6.21 -15.44
C ALA A 167 -3.17 5.99 -14.82
N PRO A 168 -3.59 6.81 -13.84
CA PRO A 168 -2.78 7.82 -13.16
C PRO A 168 -1.65 7.21 -12.32
N GLN A 169 -0.61 8.01 -12.04
CA GLN A 169 0.47 7.61 -11.16
C GLN A 169 -0.02 7.47 -9.71
N PRO A 170 0.29 6.36 -9.01
CA PRO A 170 -0.11 6.16 -7.64
C PRO A 170 0.66 7.06 -6.68
N ARG A 171 0.10 7.25 -5.47
CA ARG A 171 0.86 7.80 -4.36
C ARG A 171 1.85 6.75 -3.84
N ILE A 172 3.11 7.15 -3.73
CA ILE A 172 4.18 6.32 -3.19
C ILE A 172 4.17 6.46 -1.65
N LEU A 173 4.15 5.33 -0.95
CA LEU A 173 4.10 5.24 0.51
C LEU A 173 5.33 4.50 1.03
N LEU A 174 5.84 4.92 2.19
CA LEU A 174 6.83 4.18 2.98
C LEU A 174 6.09 3.65 4.22
N HIS A 175 6.11 2.33 4.40
CA HIS A 175 5.33 1.65 5.45
C HIS A 175 6.24 1.21 6.59
N LEU A 176 6.06 1.80 7.77
CA LEU A 176 6.75 1.43 8.99
C LEU A 176 5.74 0.84 9.99
N ASP A 177 6.19 -0.13 10.80
CA ASP A 177 5.40 -0.65 11.92
C ASP A 177 5.40 0.32 13.10
N ASN A 178 4.65 -0.01 14.16
CA ASN A 178 4.63 0.74 15.41
C ASN A 178 4.42 2.25 15.24
N GLY A 179 3.42 2.65 14.43
CA GLY A 179 3.13 4.06 14.14
C GLY A 179 2.79 4.93 15.36
N TRP A 180 2.60 4.33 16.53
CA TRP A 180 2.45 5.00 17.82
C TRP A 180 3.79 5.45 18.43
N ASP A 181 4.91 4.81 18.08
CA ASP A 181 6.24 5.13 18.59
C ASP A 181 6.92 6.20 17.73
N TRP A 182 6.65 7.45 18.05
CA TRP A 182 7.25 8.61 17.39
C TRP A 182 8.77 8.57 17.35
N GLY A 183 9.43 8.09 18.41
CA GLY A 183 10.90 8.06 18.46
C GLY A 183 11.49 7.14 17.40
N THR A 184 10.84 6.00 17.15
CA THR A 184 11.23 5.10 16.06
C THR A 184 10.92 5.69 14.70
N GLN A 185 9.73 6.27 14.50
CA GLN A 185 9.36 6.90 13.22
C GLN A 185 10.36 7.99 12.84
N GLN A 186 10.64 8.92 13.76
CA GLN A 186 11.56 10.03 13.53
C GLN A 186 12.96 9.55 13.18
N ARG A 187 13.53 8.61 13.95
CA ARG A 187 14.88 8.08 13.70
C ARG A 187 15.01 7.42 12.33
N TRP A 188 13.97 6.73 11.87
CA TRP A 188 14.00 6.08 10.56
C TRP A 188 14.08 7.10 9.42
N TYR A 189 13.27 8.17 9.50
CA TYR A 189 13.29 9.23 8.47
C TYR A 189 14.54 10.11 8.52
N ASP A 190 15.18 10.24 9.69
CA ASP A 190 16.40 11.02 9.89
C ASP A 190 17.70 10.24 9.54
N SER A 191 17.58 8.93 9.24
CA SER A 191 18.74 8.03 9.02
C SER A 191 19.38 8.06 7.64
#